data_AF-A0A093F0Z0-F1
#
_entry.id   AF-A0A093F0Z0-F1
#
_cell.length_a   1.000
_cell.length_b   1.000
_cell.length_c   1.000
_cell.angle_alpha   90.00
_cell.angle_beta   90.00
_cell.angle_gamma   90.00
#
_symmetry.space_group_name_H-M   'P 1'
#
loop_
_entity.id
_entity.type
_entity.pdbx_description
1 polymer ?
#
loop_
_entity_poly.entity_id
_entity_poly.type
_entity_poly.pdbx_seq_one_letter_code
_entity_poly.pdbx_strand_id
1 'polypeptide(L)'
;VSKPGQPEDAGRQLKKKKRKKPRKQAEKTNAPSVKQVLSNTHEPTAGQKAVPQASKSSPQGVTQSRNESSVTGSKSELGSPSFSAMNLLRQRLHEKIKKASGRDDTKELPPSVLEKRQRRKYERERKKRRRKELKMKAKMEKKETEEVPVKPESQKEESTAEIVFNRVEVHEENELSKIQKKKEKRKAVKGNITPLTGRNYKQLLSRLETRKNKLEELKDKDQKKAQELENKMKWTNVLYKAEGVKIRDNEERLKEALKRKEKRKAQRQRQWEKRTEKVVEKMQQRQEKRRKNIQKKKKDKIEKKKARARKKGRVLPEDLKKAGL
;
A
#
# COMPACT_ATOMS: atom_id res chain seq x y z
N VAL A 1 -59.00 -10.89 -39.63
CA VAL A 1 -60.02 -10.00 -39.03
C VAL A 1 -59.91 -10.16 -37.51
N SER A 2 -59.65 -9.21 -36.62
CA SER A 2 -59.13 -7.84 -36.60
C SER A 2 -58.80 -7.57 -35.11
N LYS A 3 -57.73 -6.84 -34.79
CA LYS A 3 -57.58 -6.14 -33.50
C LYS A 3 -58.52 -4.91 -33.50
N PRO A 4 -58.97 -4.37 -32.36
CA PRO A 4 -58.23 -3.34 -31.60
C PRO A 4 -58.51 -3.45 -30.07
N GLY A 5 -57.94 -2.73 -29.10
CA GLY A 5 -57.03 -1.59 -29.02
C GLY A 5 -56.75 -1.31 -27.52
N GLN A 6 -55.57 -0.77 -27.21
CA GLN A 6 -55.28 -0.02 -25.96
C GLN A 6 -55.87 1.42 -26.07
N PRO A 7 -55.77 2.36 -25.08
CA PRO A 7 -55.02 2.38 -23.81
C PRO A 7 -55.78 3.01 -22.60
N GLU A 8 -55.14 3.10 -21.42
CA GLU A 8 -55.04 4.36 -20.65
C GLU A 8 -54.01 4.19 -19.51
N ASP A 9 -53.28 5.27 -19.29
CA ASP A 9 -51.99 5.40 -18.61
C ASP A 9 -52.16 6.23 -17.34
N ALA A 10 -51.65 5.79 -16.19
CA ALA A 10 -51.29 6.72 -15.13
C ALA A 10 -50.35 6.08 -14.08
N GLY A 11 -49.10 6.59 -14.04
CA GLY A 11 -48.48 6.90 -12.75
C GLY A 11 -47.24 6.12 -12.34
N ARG A 12 -46.17 6.11 -13.14
CA ARG A 12 -44.82 5.76 -12.65
C ARG A 12 -43.86 6.93 -12.70
N GLN A 13 -43.66 7.59 -11.56
CA GLN A 13 -42.74 8.72 -11.42
C GLN A 13 -41.27 8.30 -11.63
N LEU A 14 -40.65 8.89 -12.65
CA LEU A 14 -39.22 8.78 -12.95
C LEU A 14 -38.39 9.75 -12.06
N LYS A 15 -37.47 9.19 -11.27
CA LYS A 15 -36.52 9.95 -10.45
C LYS A 15 -35.50 10.68 -11.33
N LYS A 16 -35.46 12.01 -11.17
CA LYS A 16 -34.62 12.99 -11.88
C LYS A 16 -33.12 12.69 -11.77
N LYS A 17 -32.42 12.63 -12.92
CA LYS A 17 -30.96 12.57 -13.06
C LYS A 17 -30.34 13.93 -12.70
N LYS A 18 -29.35 13.96 -11.79
CA LYS A 18 -28.57 15.16 -11.46
C LYS A 18 -27.69 15.59 -12.64
N ARG A 19 -27.93 16.81 -13.15
CA ARG A 19 -27.13 17.47 -14.19
C ARG A 19 -25.77 17.92 -13.62
N LYS A 20 -24.69 17.64 -14.37
CA LYS A 20 -23.32 18.12 -14.13
C LYS A 20 -23.21 19.59 -14.60
N LYS A 21 -22.57 20.45 -13.81
CA LYS A 21 -22.24 21.84 -14.18
C LYS A 21 -21.12 21.87 -15.25
N PRO A 22 -21.18 22.78 -16.25
CA PRO A 22 -20.11 22.93 -17.22
C PRO A 22 -18.93 23.74 -16.65
N ARG A 23 -17.74 23.33 -17.07
CA ARG A 23 -16.41 23.89 -16.76
C ARG A 23 -16.19 25.10 -17.66
N LYS A 24 -15.97 26.29 -17.06
CA LYS A 24 -15.57 27.50 -17.79
C LYS A 24 -14.24 27.25 -18.50
N GLN A 25 -14.24 27.51 -19.80
CA GLN A 25 -13.07 27.66 -20.64
C GLN A 25 -12.45 29.04 -20.34
N ALA A 26 -11.12 29.10 -20.23
CA ALA A 26 -10.37 30.34 -20.28
C ALA A 26 -9.48 30.24 -21.51
N GLU A 27 -9.68 31.17 -22.42
CA GLU A 27 -8.96 31.35 -23.67
C GLU A 27 -7.51 31.72 -23.44
N LYS A 28 -6.73 31.41 -24.47
CA LYS A 28 -5.30 31.64 -24.60
C LYS A 28 -5.07 33.08 -25.04
N THR A 29 -4.04 33.73 -24.50
CA THR A 29 -3.33 34.83 -25.17
C THR A 29 -1.85 34.44 -25.30
N ASN A 30 -1.35 34.51 -26.54
CA ASN A 30 0.02 34.23 -26.98
C ASN A 30 0.97 35.38 -26.58
N ALA A 31 2.15 35.08 -25.98
CA ALA A 31 3.52 35.28 -26.51
C ALA A 31 4.17 36.66 -26.21
N PRO A 32 5.53 36.84 -26.24
CA PRO A 32 6.59 35.91 -26.65
C PRO A 32 7.79 35.73 -25.69
N SER A 33 8.65 34.81 -26.15
CA SER A 33 9.93 34.29 -25.67
C SER A 33 11.09 35.30 -25.64
N VAL A 34 11.98 35.19 -24.64
CA VAL A 34 13.43 35.42 -24.81
C VAL A 34 14.22 34.36 -24.01
N LYS A 35 15.25 33.84 -24.67
CA LYS A 35 16.13 32.71 -24.36
C LYS A 35 17.23 33.06 -23.35
N GLN A 36 17.71 32.05 -22.61
CA GLN A 36 19.12 31.76 -22.25
C GLN A 36 19.10 30.49 -21.36
N VAL A 37 19.26 29.26 -21.89
CA VAL A 37 20.50 28.54 -22.22
C VAL A 37 21.64 28.84 -21.23
N LEU A 38 21.89 27.90 -20.31
CA LEU A 38 23.23 27.42 -19.97
C LEU A 38 23.10 26.01 -19.35
N SER A 39 23.65 25.04 -20.07
CA SER A 39 23.98 23.69 -19.63
C SER A 39 25.13 23.71 -18.64
N ASN A 40 25.17 22.77 -17.69
CA ASN A 40 26.39 21.97 -17.47
C ASN A 40 26.12 20.70 -16.66
N THR A 41 26.55 19.61 -17.29
CA THR A 41 26.82 18.26 -16.83
C THR A 41 27.90 18.25 -15.74
N HIS A 42 27.83 17.36 -14.75
CA HIS A 42 29.01 16.65 -14.22
C HIS A 42 28.59 15.37 -13.48
N GLU A 43 29.17 14.26 -13.90
CA GLU A 43 29.24 12.98 -13.18
C GLU A 43 30.39 12.98 -12.14
N PRO A 44 30.47 11.98 -11.24
CA PRO A 44 31.16 12.07 -9.96
C PRO A 44 32.61 11.55 -9.98
N THR A 45 33.44 12.06 -9.07
CA THR A 45 34.76 11.48 -8.79
C THR A 45 35.02 11.38 -7.29
N ALA A 46 35.78 10.34 -6.94
CA ALA A 46 36.02 9.79 -5.62
C ALA A 46 37.01 10.57 -4.74
N GLY A 47 36.83 10.40 -3.42
CA GLY A 47 37.88 10.25 -2.41
C GLY A 47 38.74 11.46 -2.02
N GLN A 48 38.64 11.91 -0.76
CA GLN A 48 39.68 11.71 0.27
C GLN A 48 39.30 12.36 1.62
N LYS A 49 40.02 11.92 2.64
CA LYS A 49 39.82 11.96 4.10
C LYS A 49 39.81 13.36 4.73
N ALA A 50 39.05 13.51 5.83
CA ALA A 50 39.47 14.26 7.03
C ALA A 50 38.61 13.88 8.26
N VAL A 51 39.27 13.80 9.41
CA VAL A 51 38.87 13.25 10.73
C VAL A 51 37.95 14.22 11.50
N PRO A 52 37.14 13.76 12.47
CA PRO A 52 37.42 14.15 13.86
C PRO A 52 37.30 13.02 14.88
N GLN A 53 38.05 13.24 15.96
CA GLN A 53 38.40 12.38 17.07
C GLN A 53 37.24 11.96 18.00
N ALA A 54 37.54 10.87 18.70
CA ALA A 54 36.78 10.21 19.73
C ALA A 54 36.67 11.00 21.04
N SER A 55 35.57 10.76 21.77
CA SER A 55 35.62 10.64 23.23
C SER A 55 34.98 9.31 23.63
N LYS A 56 35.80 8.49 24.30
CA LYS A 56 35.45 7.22 24.94
C LYS A 56 35.01 7.53 26.38
N SER A 57 34.00 6.82 26.89
CA SER A 57 34.14 6.02 28.13
C SER A 57 32.81 5.38 28.54
N SER A 58 32.81 4.06 28.44
CA SER A 58 32.22 3.06 29.35
C SER A 58 33.26 1.93 29.35
N PRO A 59 33.46 1.09 30.40
CA PRO A 59 32.39 0.20 30.90
C PRO A 59 32.55 -0.41 32.33
N GLN A 60 31.55 -1.22 32.72
CA GLN A 60 31.58 -2.46 33.56
C GLN A 60 31.91 -2.37 35.08
N GLY A 61 31.32 -3.16 36.00
CA GLY A 61 30.38 -4.30 35.94
C GLY A 61 30.26 -4.99 37.32
N VAL A 62 29.53 -6.13 37.37
CA VAL A 62 29.59 -7.26 38.38
C VAL A 62 28.71 -7.08 39.67
N THR A 63 27.50 -7.69 39.79
CA THR A 63 27.11 -9.00 40.41
C THR A 63 27.61 -9.20 41.86
N GLN A 64 26.91 -9.73 42.89
CA GLN A 64 25.80 -10.68 43.03
C GLN A 64 25.40 -10.78 44.55
N SER A 65 24.36 -11.57 44.87
CA SER A 65 23.93 -12.16 46.18
C SER A 65 22.61 -11.58 46.71
N ARG A 66 21.44 -12.25 46.74
CA ARG A 66 20.96 -13.63 47.03
C ARG A 66 20.43 -13.76 48.48
N ASN A 67 19.10 -13.93 48.54
CA ASN A 67 18.22 -14.58 49.53
C ASN A 67 18.25 -14.03 50.98
N GLU A 68 17.12 -13.92 51.69
CA GLU A 68 16.33 -15.02 52.21
C GLU A 68 14.84 -14.62 52.38
N SER A 69 13.96 -15.59 52.13
CA SER A 69 12.56 -15.57 52.50
C SER A 69 12.39 -15.99 53.96
N SER A 70 11.55 -15.31 54.74
CA SER A 70 10.78 -15.99 55.77
C SER A 70 9.45 -15.30 56.08
N VAL A 71 8.49 -16.20 56.26
CA VAL A 71 7.10 -16.05 56.67
C VAL A 71 6.98 -15.35 58.02
N THR A 72 5.94 -14.54 58.21
CA THR A 72 4.95 -14.68 59.30
C THR A 72 3.86 -13.63 59.11
N GLY A 73 2.61 -14.06 59.26
CA GLY A 73 1.48 -13.16 59.27
C GLY A 73 1.52 -12.26 60.51
N SER A 74 1.05 -11.03 60.35
CA SER A 74 0.41 -10.34 61.46
C SER A 74 -0.67 -9.42 60.91
N LYS A 75 -1.90 -9.70 61.34
CA LYS A 75 -2.98 -8.72 61.35
C LYS A 75 -2.49 -7.56 62.22
N SER A 76 -2.43 -6.36 61.66
CA SER A 76 -2.58 -5.16 62.46
C SER A 76 -3.38 -4.17 61.65
N GLU A 77 -4.66 -4.12 61.98
CA GLU A 77 -5.48 -2.94 61.80
C GLU A 77 -4.70 -1.71 62.27
N LEU A 78 -4.78 -0.63 61.50
CA LEU A 78 -4.82 0.76 61.94
C LEU A 78 -4.89 1.60 60.65
N GLY A 79 -6.08 2.18 60.42
CA GLY A 79 -6.39 2.98 59.23
C GLY A 79 -5.39 4.11 59.04
N SER A 80 -4.51 3.93 58.05
CA SER A 80 -3.55 4.96 57.69
C SER A 80 -4.17 5.95 56.68
N PRO A 81 -4.05 7.27 56.92
CA PRO A 81 -4.55 8.31 56.00
C PRO A 81 -3.90 8.28 54.61
N SER A 82 -2.86 7.45 54.42
CA SER A 82 -2.19 7.19 53.14
C SER A 82 -3.11 6.54 52.10
N PHE A 83 -4.01 5.62 52.48
CA PHE A 83 -4.94 5.00 51.52
C PHE A 83 -5.98 6.01 51.05
N SER A 84 -6.47 6.87 51.96
CA SER A 84 -7.37 7.97 51.63
C SER A 84 -6.70 9.02 50.72
N ALA A 85 -5.45 9.39 51.02
CA ALA A 85 -4.66 10.29 50.16
C ALA A 85 -4.39 9.69 48.76
N MET A 86 -4.12 8.38 48.68
CA MET A 86 -3.98 7.64 47.41
C MET A 86 -5.29 7.63 46.63
N ASN A 87 -6.41 7.40 47.30
CA ASN A 87 -7.73 7.37 46.66
C ASN A 87 -8.13 8.77 46.17
N LEU A 88 -7.85 9.83 46.95
CA LEU A 88 -8.05 11.20 46.53
C LEU A 88 -7.18 11.57 45.33
N LEU A 89 -5.93 11.07 45.28
CA LEU A 89 -5.05 11.25 44.13
C LEU A 89 -5.56 10.50 42.89
N ARG A 90 -6.05 9.27 43.05
CA ARG A 90 -6.70 8.49 41.97
C ARG A 90 -7.95 9.21 41.46
N GLN A 91 -8.74 9.78 42.36
CA GLN A 91 -9.93 10.56 42.00
C GLN A 91 -9.55 11.83 41.24
N ARG A 92 -8.58 12.62 41.72
CA ARG A 92 -8.07 13.81 41.00
C ARG A 92 -7.45 13.46 39.65
N LEU A 93 -6.73 12.34 39.55
CA LEU A 93 -6.18 11.85 38.30
C LEU A 93 -7.31 11.49 37.31
N HIS A 94 -8.32 10.75 37.76
CA HIS A 94 -9.48 10.42 36.93
C HIS A 94 -10.24 11.69 36.49
N GLU A 95 -10.42 12.65 37.38
CA GLU A 95 -11.05 13.93 37.06
C GLU A 95 -10.24 14.74 36.03
N LYS A 96 -8.91 14.76 36.16
CA LYS A 96 -8.02 15.43 35.21
C LYS A 96 -7.96 14.72 33.85
N ILE A 97 -7.98 13.39 33.83
CA ILE A 97 -8.07 12.60 32.59
C ILE A 97 -9.43 12.83 31.92
N LYS A 98 -10.53 12.86 32.67
CA LYS A 98 -11.86 13.17 32.15
C LYS A 98 -11.90 14.55 31.51
N LYS A 99 -11.44 15.59 32.22
CA LYS A 99 -11.33 16.97 31.72
C LYS A 99 -10.45 17.07 30.47
N ALA A 100 -9.29 16.39 30.46
CA ALA A 100 -8.40 16.35 29.29
C ALA A 100 -8.94 15.54 28.11
N SER A 101 -9.82 14.56 28.37
CA SER A 101 -10.44 13.73 27.33
C SER A 101 -11.54 14.45 26.54
N GLY A 102 -11.94 15.66 26.96
CA GLY A 102 -12.97 16.46 26.28
C GLY A 102 -14.35 15.79 26.26
N ARG A 103 -14.61 14.93 27.26
CA ARG A 103 -15.83 14.14 27.40
C ARG A 103 -16.60 14.69 28.59
N ASP A 104 -17.37 15.75 28.37
CA ASP A 104 -18.26 16.28 29.39
C ASP A 104 -19.33 15.23 29.73
N ASP A 105 -19.58 15.01 31.03
CA ASP A 105 -20.48 13.97 31.57
C ASP A 105 -21.95 14.14 31.14
N THR A 106 -22.30 15.21 30.40
CA THR A 106 -23.63 15.42 29.80
C THR A 106 -23.86 14.60 28.53
N LYS A 107 -22.84 13.88 28.03
CA LYS A 107 -22.94 12.97 26.88
C LYS A 107 -22.37 11.60 27.24
N GLU A 108 -23.13 10.87 28.05
CA GLU A 108 -23.31 9.42 27.89
C GLU A 108 -23.21 9.12 26.38
N LEU A 109 -22.27 8.27 25.97
CA LEU A 109 -22.14 7.96 24.53
C LEU A 109 -23.52 7.54 24.06
N PRO A 110 -24.02 8.09 22.95
CA PRO A 110 -25.35 7.74 22.49
C PRO A 110 -25.44 6.21 22.44
N PRO A 111 -26.55 5.60 22.89
CA PRO A 111 -26.65 4.15 23.11
C PRO A 111 -26.19 3.33 21.89
N SER A 112 -26.37 3.88 20.69
CA SER A 112 -25.86 3.33 19.42
C SER A 112 -24.33 3.18 19.32
N VAL A 113 -23.55 4.03 19.98
CA VAL A 113 -22.08 3.97 20.02
C VAL A 113 -21.59 3.00 21.10
N LEU A 114 -22.32 2.89 22.22
CA LEU A 114 -22.06 1.88 23.25
C LEU A 114 -22.31 0.46 22.69
N GLU A 115 -23.42 0.26 21.98
CA GLU A 115 -23.73 -1.02 21.34
C GLU A 115 -22.67 -1.40 20.30
N LYS A 116 -22.21 -0.44 19.46
CA LYS A 116 -21.09 -0.67 18.54
C LYS A 116 -19.80 -1.04 19.25
N ARG A 117 -19.55 -0.48 20.44
CA ARG A 117 -18.37 -0.79 21.25
C ARG A 117 -18.46 -2.18 21.86
N GLN A 118 -19.63 -2.57 22.36
CA GLN A 118 -19.92 -3.91 22.86
C GLN A 118 -19.80 -4.96 21.75
N ARG A 119 -20.37 -4.72 20.57
CA ARG A 119 -20.21 -5.57 19.38
C ARG A 119 -18.73 -5.74 18.99
N ARG A 120 -17.94 -4.66 18.99
CA ARG A 120 -16.49 -4.72 18.73
C ARG A 120 -15.73 -5.51 19.80
N LYS A 121 -16.13 -5.43 21.07
CA LYS A 121 -15.54 -6.20 22.17
C LYS A 121 -15.83 -7.69 22.00
N TYR A 122 -17.10 -8.04 21.73
CA TYR A 122 -17.54 -9.41 21.46
C TYR A 122 -16.85 -10.00 20.22
N GLU A 123 -16.72 -9.25 19.13
CA GLU A 123 -16.04 -9.70 17.92
C GLU A 123 -14.54 -9.94 18.15
N ARG A 124 -13.87 -9.08 18.92
CA ARG A 124 -12.46 -9.27 19.32
C ARG A 124 -12.31 -10.53 20.17
N GLU A 125 -13.23 -10.78 21.08
CA GLU A 125 -13.21 -11.97 21.93
C GLU A 125 -13.42 -13.25 21.11
N ARG A 126 -14.39 -13.26 20.18
CA ARG A 126 -14.61 -14.35 19.23
C ARG A 126 -13.36 -14.65 18.40
N LYS A 127 -12.67 -13.62 17.89
CA LYS A 127 -11.40 -13.78 17.17
C LYS A 127 -10.28 -14.33 18.06
N LYS A 128 -10.21 -13.91 19.32
CA LYS A 128 -9.25 -14.46 20.29
C LYS A 128 -9.52 -15.93 20.59
N ARG A 129 -10.79 -16.33 20.78
CA ARG A 129 -11.19 -17.73 20.99
C ARG A 129 -10.81 -18.61 19.80
N ARG A 130 -11.17 -18.20 18.58
CA ARG A 130 -10.74 -18.90 17.34
C ARG A 130 -9.22 -19.03 17.20
N ARG A 131 -8.45 -17.99 17.54
CA ARG A 131 -6.99 -18.05 17.48
C ARG A 131 -6.41 -19.02 18.52
N LYS A 132 -7.02 -19.12 19.70
CA LYS A 132 -6.64 -20.10 20.74
C LYS A 132 -6.98 -21.52 20.30
N GLU A 133 -8.18 -21.75 19.78
CA GLU A 133 -8.61 -23.05 19.23
C GLU A 133 -7.67 -23.52 18.12
N LEU A 134 -7.34 -22.67 17.15
CA LEU A 134 -6.38 -23.00 16.10
C LEU A 134 -4.99 -23.29 16.64
N LYS A 135 -4.54 -22.57 17.68
CA LYS A 135 -3.24 -22.82 18.32
C LYS A 135 -3.24 -24.14 19.09
N MET A 136 -4.35 -24.52 19.72
CA MET A 136 -4.49 -25.81 20.39
C MET A 136 -4.57 -26.96 19.36
N LYS A 137 -5.35 -26.79 18.29
CA LYS A 137 -5.42 -27.77 17.20
C LYS A 137 -4.06 -27.99 16.53
N ALA A 138 -3.33 -26.92 16.22
CA ALA A 138 -1.97 -27.03 15.69
C ALA A 138 -0.96 -27.63 16.67
N LYS A 139 -1.19 -27.52 17.98
CA LYS A 139 -0.37 -28.20 19.00
C LYS A 139 -0.72 -29.68 19.13
N MET A 140 -1.98 -30.05 18.99
CA MET A 140 -2.42 -31.45 18.98
C MET A 140 -1.94 -32.15 17.72
N GLU A 141 -2.08 -31.53 16.55
CA GLU A 141 -1.62 -32.06 15.27
C GLU A 141 -0.08 -32.23 15.24
N LYS A 142 0.66 -31.32 15.89
CA LYS A 142 2.11 -31.47 16.09
C LYS A 142 2.52 -32.57 17.06
N LYS A 143 1.69 -32.85 18.07
CA LYS A 143 1.92 -33.97 19.00
C LYS A 143 1.56 -35.31 18.34
N GLU A 144 0.50 -35.36 17.54
CA GLU A 144 0.12 -36.54 16.75
C GLU A 144 1.14 -36.86 15.64
N THR A 145 1.91 -35.88 15.15
CA THR A 145 3.00 -36.12 14.19
C THR A 145 4.34 -36.49 14.85
N GLU A 146 4.45 -36.42 16.18
CA GLU A 146 5.68 -36.75 16.93
C GLU A 146 5.63 -38.13 17.61
N GLU A 147 4.49 -38.84 17.58
CA GLU A 147 4.33 -40.22 18.08
C GLU A 147 4.44 -41.30 16.98
N VAL A 148 5.39 -41.14 16.05
CA VAL A 148 5.87 -42.26 15.20
C VAL A 148 7.29 -42.60 15.64
N PRO A 149 7.53 -43.73 16.33
CA PRO A 149 8.86 -44.08 16.82
C PRO A 149 9.70 -44.67 15.68
N VAL A 150 10.77 -43.97 15.30
CA VAL A 150 11.83 -44.53 14.45
C VAL A 150 13.09 -44.69 15.28
N LYS A 151 13.52 -45.95 15.46
CA LYS A 151 14.80 -46.37 16.06
C LYS A 151 16.00 -45.72 15.34
N PRO A 152 17.06 -45.30 16.06
CA PRO A 152 18.33 -44.96 15.44
C PRO A 152 19.38 -46.08 15.65
N GLU A 153 19.96 -46.57 14.57
CA GLU A 153 21.25 -47.29 14.58
C GLU A 153 22.05 -46.84 13.36
N SER A 154 23.16 -46.15 13.60
CA SER A 154 24.48 -46.43 13.01
C SER A 154 25.42 -45.25 13.25
N GLN A 155 26.49 -45.57 13.95
CA GLN A 155 27.66 -44.74 14.18
C GLN A 155 28.32 -44.39 12.84
N LYS A 156 28.72 -43.13 12.66
CA LYS A 156 29.78 -42.76 11.72
C LYS A 156 30.71 -41.76 12.38
N GLU A 157 31.96 -42.13 12.30
CA GLU A 157 33.14 -41.55 12.90
C GLU A 157 33.38 -40.11 12.43
N GLU A 158 33.90 -39.31 13.37
CA GLU A 158 34.31 -37.94 13.20
C GLU A 158 35.62 -37.90 12.41
N SER A 159 35.57 -37.62 11.11
CA SER A 159 36.74 -37.10 10.39
C SER A 159 36.70 -35.58 10.43
N THR A 160 37.66 -34.98 11.14
CA THR A 160 37.94 -33.54 11.15
C THR A 160 38.29 -33.06 9.74
N ALA A 161 37.29 -32.67 8.97
CA ALA A 161 37.48 -31.99 7.70
C ALA A 161 37.78 -30.52 7.99
N GLU A 162 39.07 -30.21 8.06
CA GLU A 162 39.61 -28.87 7.89
C GLU A 162 38.97 -28.26 6.65
N ILE A 163 38.25 -27.14 6.81
CA ILE A 163 37.51 -26.49 5.72
C ILE A 163 38.51 -25.91 4.74
N VAL A 164 38.97 -26.72 3.78
CA VAL A 164 39.65 -26.27 2.58
C VAL A 164 38.60 -25.53 1.75
N PHE A 165 38.87 -24.25 1.48
CA PHE A 165 37.99 -23.38 0.71
C PHE A 165 37.82 -23.96 -0.69
N ASN A 166 36.72 -24.71 -0.89
CA ASN A 166 36.39 -25.39 -2.12
C ASN A 166 36.43 -24.38 -3.28
N ARG A 167 37.33 -24.59 -4.25
CA ARG A 167 37.27 -23.89 -5.53
C ARG A 167 35.93 -24.23 -6.14
N VAL A 168 35.01 -23.28 -6.14
CA VAL A 168 33.73 -23.40 -6.83
C VAL A 168 34.03 -23.29 -8.32
N GLU A 169 34.30 -24.44 -8.95
CA GLU A 169 34.26 -24.55 -10.40
C GLU A 169 32.79 -24.44 -10.82
N VAL A 170 32.39 -23.23 -11.24
CA VAL A 170 31.10 -23.00 -11.89
C VAL A 170 31.20 -23.58 -13.30
N HIS A 171 31.11 -24.91 -13.40
CA HIS A 171 31.12 -25.61 -14.69
C HIS A 171 29.85 -25.30 -15.50
N GLU A 172 29.96 -25.49 -16.82
CA GLU A 172 28.91 -25.40 -17.85
C GLU A 172 27.65 -26.26 -17.56
N GLU A 173 27.63 -27.03 -16.48
CA GLU A 173 26.45 -27.75 -15.97
C GLU A 173 25.22 -26.86 -15.82
N ASN A 174 25.38 -25.58 -15.48
CA ASN A 174 24.23 -24.65 -15.43
C ASN A 174 23.63 -24.40 -16.82
N GLU A 175 24.43 -24.36 -17.88
CA GLU A 175 23.95 -24.23 -19.26
C GLU A 175 23.35 -25.54 -19.77
N LEU A 176 23.98 -26.68 -19.47
CA LEU A 176 23.41 -28.01 -19.73
C LEU A 176 22.06 -28.18 -18.99
N SER A 177 21.96 -27.72 -17.75
CA SER A 177 20.71 -27.72 -16.96
C SER A 177 19.63 -26.82 -17.60
N LYS A 178 19.99 -25.65 -18.14
CA LYS A 178 19.04 -24.78 -18.87
C LYS A 178 18.58 -25.45 -20.17
N ILE A 179 19.49 -26.08 -20.91
CA ILE A 179 19.19 -26.79 -22.16
C ILE A 179 18.31 -28.03 -21.88
N GLN A 180 18.62 -28.81 -20.86
CA GLN A 180 17.82 -29.94 -20.39
C GLN A 180 16.42 -29.50 -19.95
N LYS A 181 16.30 -28.45 -19.11
CA LYS A 181 15.02 -27.85 -18.73
C LYS A 181 14.21 -27.36 -19.93
N LYS A 182 14.86 -26.84 -20.97
CA LYS A 182 14.21 -26.44 -22.22
C LYS A 182 13.72 -27.65 -23.02
N LYS A 183 14.50 -28.74 -23.06
CA LYS A 183 14.10 -30.01 -23.68
C LYS A 183 12.91 -30.63 -22.94
N GLU A 184 12.93 -30.67 -21.60
CA GLU A 184 11.81 -31.15 -20.79
C GLU A 184 10.54 -30.30 -21.00
N LYS A 185 10.66 -28.96 -21.03
CA LYS A 185 9.53 -28.09 -21.35
C LYS A 185 8.97 -28.32 -22.74
N ARG A 186 9.81 -28.68 -23.73
CA ARG A 186 9.34 -29.07 -25.07
C ARG A 186 8.62 -30.41 -25.03
N LYS A 187 9.14 -31.39 -24.29
CA LYS A 187 8.49 -32.69 -24.07
C LYS A 187 7.14 -32.56 -23.35
N ALA A 188 7.01 -31.60 -22.44
CA ALA A 188 5.76 -31.31 -21.72
C ALA A 188 4.67 -30.65 -22.60
N VAL A 189 5.02 -30.16 -23.80
CA VAL A 189 4.03 -29.56 -24.72
C VAL A 189 3.34 -30.67 -25.50
N LYS A 190 2.11 -30.99 -25.08
CA LYS A 190 1.20 -31.91 -25.77
C LYS A 190 0.92 -31.42 -27.19
N GLY A 191 1.16 -32.29 -28.17
CA GLY A 191 0.83 -32.07 -29.58
C GLY A 191 1.59 -30.92 -30.26
N ASN A 192 2.78 -30.54 -29.75
CA ASN A 192 3.58 -29.40 -30.24
C ASN A 192 2.86 -28.02 -30.20
N ILE A 193 1.67 -27.95 -29.60
CA ILE A 193 0.86 -26.74 -29.48
C ILE A 193 1.03 -26.20 -28.06
N THR A 194 1.71 -25.06 -27.94
CA THR A 194 1.92 -24.39 -26.65
C THR A 194 0.59 -23.89 -26.09
N PRO A 195 0.21 -24.16 -24.83
CA PRO A 195 -1.08 -23.72 -24.32
C PRO A 195 -1.09 -22.19 -24.14
N LEU A 196 -2.23 -21.57 -24.43
CA LEU A 196 -2.39 -20.11 -24.36
C LEU A 196 -2.63 -19.65 -22.92
N THR A 197 -1.53 -19.59 -22.17
CA THR A 197 -1.54 -19.39 -20.71
C THR A 197 -0.93 -18.06 -20.30
N GLY A 198 -1.22 -17.65 -19.06
CA GLY A 198 -0.59 -16.47 -18.45
C GLY A 198 -1.37 -15.16 -18.62
N ARG A 199 -0.82 -14.08 -18.05
CA ARG A 199 -1.49 -12.76 -17.87
C ARG A 199 -0.93 -11.67 -18.80
N ASN A 200 -0.16 -12.09 -19.80
CA ASN A 200 0.46 -11.22 -20.79
C ASN A 200 -0.46 -11.05 -22.00
N TYR A 201 -1.57 -10.35 -21.80
CA TYR A 201 -2.65 -10.26 -22.81
C TYR A 201 -2.18 -9.82 -24.20
N LYS A 202 -1.13 -8.97 -24.30
CA LYS A 202 -0.52 -8.58 -25.59
C LYS A 202 0.13 -9.76 -26.32
N GLN A 203 0.93 -10.56 -25.61
CA GLN A 203 1.57 -11.74 -26.17
C GLN A 203 0.54 -12.81 -26.52
N LEU A 204 -0.51 -12.98 -25.72
CA LEU A 204 -1.59 -13.92 -26.04
C LEU A 204 -2.36 -13.50 -27.31
N LEU A 205 -2.62 -12.20 -27.49
CA LEU A 205 -3.25 -11.69 -28.72
C LEU A 205 -2.38 -11.96 -29.96
N SER A 206 -1.10 -11.60 -29.91
CA SER A 206 -0.16 -11.89 -31.00
C SER A 206 -0.04 -13.40 -31.31
N ARG A 207 -0.08 -14.25 -30.28
CA ARG A 207 -0.11 -15.72 -30.47
C ARG A 207 -1.42 -16.23 -31.07
N LEU A 208 -2.55 -15.56 -30.85
CA LEU A 208 -3.81 -15.90 -31.50
C LEU A 208 -3.82 -15.46 -32.96
N GLU A 209 -3.39 -14.23 -33.22
CA GLU A 209 -3.25 -13.68 -34.57
C GLU A 209 -2.36 -14.60 -35.42
N THR A 210 -1.18 -14.97 -34.93
CA THR A 210 -0.29 -15.92 -35.63
C THR A 210 -0.89 -17.31 -35.84
N ARG A 211 -1.80 -17.78 -34.97
CA ARG A 211 -2.51 -19.05 -35.18
C ARG A 211 -3.59 -18.93 -36.25
N LYS A 212 -4.35 -17.84 -36.23
CA LYS A 212 -5.38 -17.56 -37.22
C LYS A 212 -4.77 -17.41 -38.61
N ASN A 213 -3.72 -16.62 -38.75
CA ASN A 213 -3.02 -16.45 -40.02
C ASN A 213 -2.50 -17.79 -40.56
N LYS A 214 -1.91 -18.65 -39.72
CA LYS A 214 -1.48 -19.99 -40.14
C LYS A 214 -2.64 -20.89 -40.58
N LEU A 215 -3.79 -20.78 -39.94
CA LEU A 215 -4.99 -21.52 -40.34
C LEU A 215 -5.56 -20.99 -41.65
N GLU A 216 -5.58 -19.67 -41.85
CA GLU A 216 -6.02 -19.01 -43.08
C GLU A 216 -5.08 -19.38 -44.25
N GLU A 217 -3.76 -19.24 -44.08
CA GLU A 217 -2.76 -19.65 -45.08
C GLU A 217 -2.88 -21.13 -45.48
N LEU A 218 -3.26 -22.01 -44.54
CA LEU A 218 -3.49 -23.42 -44.83
C LEU A 218 -4.86 -23.68 -45.45
N LYS A 219 -5.88 -22.88 -45.15
CA LYS A 219 -7.20 -22.98 -45.82
C LYS A 219 -7.11 -22.60 -47.29
N ASP A 220 -6.31 -21.59 -47.60
CA ASP A 220 -6.09 -21.12 -48.97
C ASP A 220 -5.32 -22.15 -49.81
N LYS A 221 -4.40 -22.90 -49.19
CA LYS A 221 -3.63 -23.97 -49.86
C LYS A 221 -4.36 -25.31 -49.88
N ASP A 222 -4.74 -25.81 -48.70
CA ASP A 222 -5.22 -27.17 -48.46
C ASP A 222 -6.26 -27.23 -47.32
N GLN A 223 -7.54 -27.21 -47.68
CA GLN A 223 -8.65 -27.23 -46.71
C GLN A 223 -8.61 -28.46 -45.76
N LYS A 224 -8.23 -29.65 -46.27
CA LYS A 224 -8.14 -30.87 -45.46
C LYS A 224 -7.10 -30.76 -44.34
N LYS A 225 -5.89 -30.27 -44.68
CA LYS A 225 -4.81 -30.06 -43.71
C LYS A 225 -5.18 -28.99 -42.68
N ALA A 226 -5.91 -27.95 -43.10
CA ALA A 226 -6.43 -26.94 -42.18
C ALA A 226 -7.42 -27.54 -41.17
N GLN A 227 -8.37 -28.37 -41.61
CA GLN A 227 -9.32 -29.05 -40.72
C GLN A 227 -8.63 -29.99 -39.73
N GLU A 228 -7.63 -30.75 -40.17
CA GLU A 228 -6.82 -31.58 -39.27
C GLU A 228 -6.10 -30.76 -38.20
N LEU A 229 -5.53 -29.60 -38.59
CA LEU A 229 -4.84 -28.71 -37.67
C LEU A 229 -5.81 -28.09 -36.67
N GLU A 230 -6.98 -27.63 -37.11
CA GLU A 230 -8.04 -27.16 -36.23
C GLU A 230 -8.49 -28.24 -35.23
N ASN A 231 -8.64 -29.48 -35.69
CA ASN A 231 -9.01 -30.61 -34.84
C ASN A 231 -7.90 -30.91 -33.81
N LYS A 232 -6.64 -30.92 -34.23
CA LYS A 232 -5.48 -31.04 -33.32
C LYS A 232 -5.47 -29.93 -32.29
N MET A 233 -5.76 -28.68 -32.66
CA MET A 233 -5.88 -27.56 -31.72
C MET A 233 -7.04 -27.73 -30.74
N LYS A 234 -8.22 -28.16 -31.20
CA LYS A 234 -9.39 -28.39 -30.35
C LYS A 234 -9.11 -29.49 -29.33
N TRP A 235 -8.58 -30.63 -29.76
CA TRP A 235 -8.28 -31.76 -28.89
C TRP A 235 -7.15 -31.45 -27.89
N THR A 236 -6.06 -30.82 -28.33
CA THR A 236 -4.99 -30.40 -27.40
C THR A 236 -5.49 -29.41 -26.36
N ASN A 237 -6.38 -28.47 -26.73
CA ASN A 237 -7.01 -27.54 -25.80
C ASN A 237 -7.85 -28.28 -24.73
N VAL A 238 -8.63 -29.28 -25.13
CA VAL A 238 -9.39 -30.14 -24.20
C VAL A 238 -8.45 -30.90 -23.25
N LEU A 239 -7.38 -31.49 -23.78
CA LEU A 239 -6.38 -32.22 -22.96
C LEU A 239 -5.72 -31.31 -21.91
N TYR A 240 -5.36 -30.09 -22.27
CA TYR A 240 -4.79 -29.13 -21.33
C TYR A 240 -5.83 -28.62 -20.32
N LYS A 241 -7.10 -28.46 -20.72
CA LYS A 241 -8.19 -28.13 -19.78
C LYS A 241 -8.41 -29.24 -18.76
N ALA A 242 -8.36 -30.51 -19.20
CA ALA A 242 -8.46 -31.68 -18.33
C ALA A 242 -7.28 -31.76 -17.35
N GLU A 243 -6.07 -31.38 -17.78
CA GLU A 243 -4.90 -31.22 -16.91
C GLU A 243 -5.04 -30.06 -15.89
N GLY A 244 -6.05 -29.19 -16.05
CA GLY A 244 -6.29 -28.03 -15.18
C GLY A 244 -5.60 -26.75 -15.63
N VAL A 245 -4.99 -26.75 -16.83
CA VAL A 245 -4.35 -25.56 -17.40
C VAL A 245 -5.40 -24.55 -17.86
N LYS A 246 -5.34 -23.33 -17.32
CA LYS A 246 -6.27 -22.24 -17.67
C LYS A 246 -5.91 -21.60 -19.00
N ILE A 247 -6.57 -22.04 -20.06
CA ILE A 247 -6.36 -21.57 -21.43
C ILE A 247 -7.26 -20.36 -21.72
N ARG A 248 -6.71 -19.35 -22.40
CA ARG A 248 -7.38 -18.06 -22.68
C ARG A 248 -7.39 -17.76 -24.17
N ASP A 249 -8.21 -18.46 -24.94
CA ASP A 249 -8.20 -18.34 -26.41
C ASP A 249 -9.17 -17.28 -26.97
N ASN A 250 -10.01 -16.66 -26.14
CA ASN A 250 -11.01 -15.70 -26.60
C ASN A 250 -10.39 -14.30 -26.76
N GLU A 251 -10.31 -13.82 -28.00
CA GLU A 251 -9.72 -12.50 -28.33
C GLU A 251 -10.43 -11.33 -27.66
N GLU A 252 -11.77 -11.31 -27.67
CA GLU A 252 -12.55 -10.25 -27.05
C GLU A 252 -12.25 -10.14 -25.56
N ARG A 253 -12.24 -11.27 -24.84
CA ARG A 253 -11.92 -11.32 -23.42
C ARG A 253 -10.48 -10.87 -23.15
N LEU A 254 -9.53 -11.20 -24.03
CA LEU A 254 -8.15 -10.73 -23.92
C LEU A 254 -8.03 -9.21 -24.14
N LYS A 255 -8.70 -8.67 -25.16
CA LYS A 255 -8.79 -7.22 -25.42
C LYS A 255 -9.42 -6.49 -24.24
N GLU A 256 -10.50 -7.01 -23.67
CA GLU A 256 -11.10 -6.46 -22.46
C GLU A 256 -10.17 -6.53 -21.24
N ALA A 257 -9.48 -7.66 -21.04
CA ALA A 257 -8.56 -7.83 -19.93
C ALA A 257 -7.39 -6.85 -20.03
N LEU A 258 -6.92 -6.58 -21.25
CA LEU A 258 -5.94 -5.55 -21.56
C LEU A 258 -6.48 -4.15 -21.22
N LYS A 259 -7.69 -3.80 -21.69
CA LYS A 259 -8.35 -2.53 -21.33
C LYS A 259 -8.52 -2.38 -19.81
N ARG A 260 -8.90 -3.44 -19.08
CA ARG A 260 -9.00 -3.44 -17.60
C ARG A 260 -7.63 -3.25 -16.92
N LYS A 261 -6.56 -3.77 -17.51
CA LYS A 261 -5.18 -3.60 -17.01
C LYS A 261 -4.71 -2.15 -17.19
N GLU A 262 -5.01 -1.56 -18.35
CA GLU A 262 -4.70 -0.17 -18.66
C GLU A 262 -5.50 0.80 -17.80
N LYS A 263 -6.81 0.59 -17.63
CA LYS A 263 -7.64 1.38 -16.71
C LYS A 263 -7.06 1.41 -15.30
N ARG A 264 -6.62 0.26 -14.77
CA ARG A 264 -5.96 0.19 -13.45
C ARG A 264 -4.61 0.90 -13.39
N LYS A 265 -3.83 0.87 -14.48
CA LYS A 265 -2.59 1.64 -14.58
C LYS A 265 -2.88 3.15 -14.59
N ALA A 266 -3.81 3.60 -15.42
CA ALA A 266 -4.22 5.00 -15.49
C ALA A 266 -4.79 5.50 -14.15
N GLN A 267 -5.57 4.68 -13.44
CA GLN A 267 -6.06 5.04 -12.11
C GLN A 267 -4.92 5.20 -11.11
N ARG A 268 -3.93 4.29 -11.09
CA ARG A 268 -2.75 4.41 -10.22
C ARG A 268 -1.94 5.65 -10.56
N GLN A 269 -1.73 5.92 -11.84
CA GLN A 269 -1.03 7.11 -12.33
C GLN A 269 -1.71 8.39 -11.84
N ARG A 270 -3.02 8.54 -12.08
CA ARG A 270 -3.81 9.69 -11.59
C ARG A 270 -3.77 9.85 -10.08
N GLN A 271 -3.77 8.74 -9.33
CA GLN A 271 -3.67 8.81 -7.87
C GLN A 271 -2.28 9.26 -7.43
N TRP A 272 -1.23 8.87 -8.15
CA TRP A 272 0.13 9.32 -7.87
C TRP A 272 0.30 10.80 -8.18
N GLU A 273 -0.14 11.24 -9.36
CA GLU A 273 -0.16 12.65 -9.78
C GLU A 273 -0.91 13.52 -8.77
N LYS A 274 -2.09 13.11 -8.31
CA LYS A 274 -2.83 13.82 -7.26
C LYS A 274 -2.08 13.90 -5.94
N ARG A 275 -1.28 12.88 -5.59
CA ARG A 275 -0.46 12.91 -4.37
C ARG A 275 0.70 13.90 -4.54
N THR A 276 1.38 13.90 -5.68
CA THR A 276 2.47 14.83 -5.95
C THR A 276 1.98 16.28 -6.01
N GLU A 277 0.87 16.53 -6.72
CA GLU A 277 0.20 17.83 -6.77
C GLU A 277 -0.16 18.33 -5.36
N LYS A 278 -0.79 17.48 -4.54
CA LYS A 278 -1.15 17.83 -3.16
C LYS A 278 0.06 18.15 -2.27
N VAL A 279 1.20 17.50 -2.49
CA VAL A 279 2.43 17.79 -1.76
C VAL A 279 2.98 19.16 -2.17
N VAL A 280 3.04 19.43 -3.47
CA VAL A 280 3.48 20.72 -4.02
C VAL A 280 2.56 21.85 -3.56
N GLU A 281 1.25 21.66 -3.64
CA GLU A 281 0.25 22.64 -3.18
C GLU A 281 0.43 22.96 -1.69
N LYS A 282 0.60 21.95 -0.83
CA LYS A 282 0.87 22.16 0.59
C LYS A 282 2.18 22.92 0.84
N MET A 283 3.22 22.64 0.07
CA MET A 283 4.48 23.35 0.15
C MET A 283 4.31 24.82 -0.23
N GLN A 284 3.63 25.10 -1.35
CA GLN A 284 3.32 26.45 -1.81
C GLN A 284 2.46 27.21 -0.79
N GLN A 285 1.39 26.61 -0.28
CA GLN A 285 0.54 27.20 0.76
C GLN A 285 1.34 27.58 2.02
N ARG A 286 2.31 26.75 2.44
CA ARG A 286 3.20 27.08 3.58
C ARG A 286 4.09 28.28 3.25
N GLN A 287 4.69 28.31 2.06
CA GLN A 287 5.52 29.43 1.63
C GLN A 287 4.72 30.72 1.49
N GLU A 288 3.53 30.67 0.91
CA GLU A 288 2.62 31.81 0.81
C GLU A 288 2.19 32.34 2.17
N LYS A 289 1.84 31.46 3.12
CA LYS A 289 1.55 31.86 4.50
C LYS A 289 2.74 32.57 5.14
N ARG A 290 3.96 32.06 4.94
CA ARG A 290 5.19 32.71 5.42
C ARG A 290 5.38 34.08 4.78
N ARG A 291 5.22 34.20 3.45
CA ARG A 291 5.32 35.48 2.71
C ARG A 291 4.30 36.49 3.20
N LYS A 292 3.03 36.09 3.34
CA LYS A 292 1.94 36.94 3.87
C LYS A 292 2.22 37.40 5.30
N ASN A 293 2.69 36.51 6.17
CA ASN A 293 3.06 36.88 7.54
C ASN A 293 4.24 37.86 7.61
N ILE A 294 5.26 37.68 6.75
CA ILE A 294 6.39 38.62 6.66
C ILE A 294 5.92 39.98 6.15
N GLN A 295 5.09 40.01 5.09
CA GLN A 295 4.51 41.25 4.58
C GLN A 295 3.67 41.96 5.63
N LYS A 296 2.82 41.23 6.38
CA LYS A 296 2.05 41.78 7.49
C LYS A 296 2.97 42.39 8.56
N LYS A 297 3.99 41.65 9.01
CA LYS A 297 4.98 42.18 9.97
C LYS A 297 5.69 43.45 9.46
N LYS A 298 6.00 43.55 8.17
CA LYS A 298 6.58 44.75 7.57
C LYS A 298 5.60 45.92 7.60
N LYS A 299 4.34 45.70 7.20
CA LYS A 299 3.27 46.71 7.26
C LYS A 299 3.01 47.18 8.68
N ASP A 300 2.83 46.26 9.63
CA ASP A 300 2.61 46.58 11.05
C ASP A 300 3.77 47.40 11.63
N LYS A 301 5.02 47.13 11.24
CA LYS A 301 6.18 47.95 11.64
C LYS A 301 6.10 49.36 11.09
N ILE A 302 5.72 49.53 9.82
CA ILE A 302 5.55 50.84 9.19
C ILE A 302 4.37 51.59 9.85
N GLU A 303 3.24 50.94 10.06
CA GLU A 303 2.07 51.51 10.73
C GLU A 303 2.38 51.93 12.17
N LYS A 304 3.12 51.11 12.93
CA LYS A 304 3.59 51.49 14.28
C LYS A 304 4.49 52.72 14.24
N LYS A 305 5.40 52.83 13.25
CA LYS A 305 6.24 54.02 13.07
C LYS A 305 5.39 55.25 12.75
N LYS A 306 4.41 55.12 11.84
CA LYS A 306 3.46 56.18 11.49
C LYS A 306 2.63 56.63 12.70
N ALA A 307 2.06 55.69 13.46
CA ALA A 307 1.29 55.98 14.66
C ALA A 307 2.13 56.70 15.73
N ARG A 308 3.40 56.30 15.92
CA ARG A 308 4.34 57.00 16.80
C ARG A 308 4.64 58.42 16.33
N ALA A 309 4.78 58.65 15.02
CA ALA A 309 4.98 59.98 14.46
C ALA A 309 3.76 60.88 14.68
N ARG A 310 2.55 60.37 14.42
CA ARG A 310 1.28 61.06 14.70
C ARG A 310 1.12 61.42 16.18
N LYS A 311 1.42 60.49 17.09
CA LYS A 311 1.41 60.76 18.56
C LYS A 311 2.39 61.85 18.98
N LYS A 312 3.46 62.08 18.21
CA LYS A 312 4.43 63.16 18.42
C LYS A 312 4.06 64.45 17.67
N GLY A 313 2.86 64.55 17.10
CA GLY A 313 2.39 65.73 16.36
C GLY A 313 3.00 65.91 14.96
N ARG A 314 3.74 64.92 14.44
CA ARG A 314 4.33 65.01 13.09
C ARG A 314 3.28 64.65 12.04
N VAL A 315 3.02 65.56 11.10
CA VAL A 315 2.11 65.35 9.98
C VAL A 315 2.78 64.43 8.94
N LEU A 316 2.11 63.33 8.58
CA LEU A 316 2.59 62.41 7.55
C LEU A 316 2.10 62.83 6.16
N PRO A 317 2.84 62.53 5.07
CA PRO A 317 2.39 62.81 3.71
C PRO A 317 1.04 62.18 3.32
N GLU A 318 0.67 61.07 3.98
CA GLU A 318 -0.64 60.44 3.80
C GLU A 318 -1.78 61.23 4.43
N ASP A 319 -1.50 61.97 5.50
CA ASP A 319 -2.49 62.79 6.19
C ASP A 319 -2.75 64.08 5.38
N LEU A 320 -1.72 64.63 4.72
CA LEU A 320 -1.85 65.73 3.75
C LEU A 320 -2.70 65.33 2.54
N LYS A 321 -2.38 64.18 1.92
CA LYS A 321 -3.18 63.63 0.81
C LYS A 321 -4.63 63.35 1.20
N LYS A 322 -4.89 62.96 2.45
CA LYS A 322 -6.24 62.72 2.96
C LYS A 322 -7.01 64.01 3.24
N ALA A 323 -6.30 65.09 3.59
CA ALA A 323 -6.85 66.43 3.75
C ALA A 323 -7.10 67.15 2.41
N GLY A 324 -6.73 66.54 1.28
CA GLY A 324 -6.96 67.12 -0.05
C GLY A 324 -6.01 68.27 -0.41
N LEU A 325 -4.88 68.38 0.29
CA LEU A 325 -3.79 69.34 0.04
C LEU A 325 -2.63 68.69 -0.72
#